data_AF-A0A651GMM8-F1
#
_entry.id   AF-A0A651GMM8-F1
#
_cell.length_a   1.000
_cell.length_b   1.000
_cell.length_c   1.000
_cell.angle_alpha   90.00
_cell.angle_beta   90.00
_cell.angle_gamma   90.00
#
_symmetry.space_group_name_H-M   'P 1'
#
loop_
_entity.id
_entity.type
_entity.pdbx_description
1 polymer ?
#
loop_
_entity_poly.entity_id
_entity_poly.type
_entity_poly.pdbx_seq_one_letter_code
_entity_poly.pdbx_strand_id
1 'polypeptide(L)'
;MMYEFLHHSLPHRLRITQIWIKTPVTDLTANRHNTKAVPDITQIIKLQKKMKTMKSIQTIIKILLIGAFVFTLAGCFPDNSRIYDGPMQVEFNPTSDTQRMSNGNTYNAMVQLIGPHQDSDLSVNFEIDTENSTAVEGVHFEVGGRSAVLPANSSFAEITITAIEENIDDERPVVVITLLGNDTGDVIAAENYNTFSLTLRP
;
A
#
# COMPACT_ATOMS: atom_id res chain seq x y z
N MET A 1 26.93 -1.74 27.98
CA MET A 1 25.81 -0.91 28.47
C MET A 1 24.55 -1.45 27.82
N MET A 2 23.73 -2.29 28.46
CA MET A 2 22.87 -2.05 29.63
C MET A 2 21.55 -1.37 29.23
N TYR A 3 20.48 -2.19 29.18
CA TYR A 3 19.04 -1.99 29.52
C TYR A 3 18.25 -0.80 28.90
N GLU A 4 17.09 -0.97 28.25
CA GLU A 4 15.73 -1.39 28.68
C GLU A 4 14.77 -0.21 29.05
N PHE A 5 13.48 -0.39 28.76
CA PHE A 5 12.25 0.22 29.33
C PHE A 5 11.69 1.62 28.94
N LEU A 6 10.64 1.59 28.10
CA LEU A 6 9.20 1.90 28.38
C LEU A 6 8.76 3.00 29.38
N HIS A 7 7.78 3.83 28.93
CA HIS A 7 6.53 4.34 29.59
C HIS A 7 6.23 5.82 29.26
N HIS A 8 5.14 6.16 28.56
CA HIS A 8 3.75 6.40 29.03
C HIS A 8 3.56 7.69 29.88
N SER A 9 2.82 8.68 29.35
CA SER A 9 1.87 9.50 30.15
C SER A 9 0.90 10.32 29.28
N LEU A 10 -0.39 10.26 29.65
CA LEU A 10 -1.54 11.05 29.16
C LEU A 10 -1.69 12.38 29.96
N PRO A 11 -2.83 13.11 29.97
CA PRO A 11 -3.01 14.38 29.27
C PRO A 11 -3.30 15.59 30.21
N HIS A 12 -3.22 16.81 29.68
CA HIS A 12 -3.52 18.04 30.43
C HIS A 12 -5.01 18.47 30.37
N ARG A 13 -5.45 18.92 31.55
CA ARG A 13 -6.75 19.44 32.00
C ARG A 13 -7.36 20.56 31.16
N LEU A 14 -8.70 20.63 31.14
CA LEU A 14 -9.45 21.89 30.98
C LEU A 14 -10.55 22.02 32.06
N ARG A 15 -10.57 23.21 32.67
CA ARG A 15 -11.38 23.61 33.83
C ARG A 15 -12.82 23.99 33.43
N ILE A 16 -13.76 23.70 34.30
CA ILE A 16 -15.16 24.15 34.24
C ILE A 16 -15.32 25.42 35.08
N THR A 17 -15.77 26.51 34.47
CA THR A 17 -16.16 27.76 35.16
C THR A 17 -17.66 27.79 35.40
N GLN A 18 -18.07 27.83 36.66
CA GLN A 18 -19.44 28.04 37.13
C GLN A 18 -19.79 29.53 37.10
N ILE A 19 -20.92 29.89 36.49
CA ILE A 19 -21.47 31.26 36.46
C ILE A 19 -22.58 31.36 37.49
N TRP A 20 -22.40 32.25 38.46
CA TRP A 20 -23.40 32.64 39.45
C TRP A 20 -24.32 33.73 38.89
N ILE A 21 -25.64 33.56 39.01
CA ILE A 21 -26.62 34.63 38.77
C ILE A 21 -27.28 34.97 40.11
N LYS A 22 -26.98 36.16 40.63
CA LYS A 22 -27.74 36.82 41.70
C LYS A 22 -28.95 37.51 41.07
N THR A 23 -30.11 37.44 41.72
CA THR A 23 -31.19 38.42 41.51
C THR A 23 -31.60 39.04 42.85
N PRO A 24 -31.94 40.34 42.84
CA PRO A 24 -32.15 41.14 44.05
C PRO A 24 -33.55 40.96 44.65
N VAL A 25 -33.63 41.19 45.96
CA VAL A 25 -34.85 41.32 46.75
C VAL A 25 -35.33 42.77 46.65
N THR A 26 -36.57 42.99 46.20
CA THR A 26 -37.30 44.24 46.41
C THR A 26 -38.73 43.97 46.82
N ASP A 27 -39.15 44.84 47.72
CA ASP A 27 -40.28 44.87 48.64
C ASP A 27 -41.67 44.68 48.02
N LEU A 28 -42.57 44.07 48.79
CA LEU A 28 -43.99 43.89 48.46
C LEU A 28 -44.83 44.75 49.41
N THR A 29 -45.40 45.85 48.91
CA THR A 29 -46.61 46.45 49.50
C THR A 29 -47.76 46.42 48.50
N ALA A 30 -48.88 45.91 49.01
CA ALA A 30 -50.14 45.51 48.38
C ALA A 30 -50.79 46.49 47.39
N ASN A 31 -51.50 45.96 46.36
CA ASN A 31 -52.98 46.01 46.37
C ASN A 31 -53.64 45.09 45.32
N ARG A 32 -54.90 44.79 45.60
CA ARG A 32 -55.83 43.77 45.11
C ARG A 32 -56.29 43.87 43.65
N HIS A 33 -56.90 42.75 43.23
CA HIS A 33 -57.93 42.57 42.22
C HIS A 33 -57.48 42.18 40.81
N ASN A 34 -57.11 40.91 40.65
CA ASN A 34 -57.56 40.13 39.49
C ASN A 34 -57.44 38.62 39.80
N THR A 35 -58.54 37.97 40.19
CA THR A 35 -58.59 36.51 40.32
C THR A 35 -58.67 35.88 38.92
N LYS A 36 -57.55 35.90 38.20
CA LYS A 36 -57.33 34.91 37.14
C LYS A 36 -57.16 33.57 37.84
N ALA A 37 -58.02 32.60 37.48
CA ALA A 37 -57.98 31.25 38.01
C ALA A 37 -56.54 30.73 38.04
N VAL A 38 -56.02 30.51 39.25
CA VAL A 38 -54.71 29.89 39.45
C VAL A 38 -54.85 28.47 38.87
N PRO A 39 -54.11 28.13 37.79
CA PRO A 39 -54.17 26.79 37.26
C PRO A 39 -53.74 25.81 38.36
N ASP A 40 -54.60 24.82 38.61
CA ASP A 40 -54.38 23.72 39.54
C ASP A 40 -52.92 23.21 39.40
N ILE A 41 -52.20 23.20 40.52
CA ILE A 41 -50.79 22.81 40.63
C ILE A 41 -50.57 21.43 39.96
N THR A 42 -51.59 20.57 39.98
CA THR A 42 -51.60 19.26 39.32
C THR A 42 -51.45 19.36 37.79
N GLN A 43 -52.06 20.36 37.15
CA GLN A 43 -51.94 20.60 35.70
C GLN A 43 -50.56 21.12 35.32
N ILE A 44 -49.97 22.00 36.14
CA ILE A 44 -48.61 22.51 35.93
C ILE A 44 -47.60 21.37 36.02
N ILE A 45 -47.74 20.46 37.00
CA ILE A 45 -46.86 19.30 37.15
C ILE A 45 -47.00 18.32 35.97
N LYS A 46 -48.23 18.07 35.50
CA LYS A 46 -48.47 17.22 34.32
C LYS A 46 -47.84 17.81 33.05
N LEU A 47 -47.95 19.11 32.85
CA LEU A 47 -47.35 19.81 31.70
C LEU A 47 -45.82 19.80 31.77
N GLN A 48 -45.23 20.04 32.93
CA GLN A 48 -43.76 19.96 33.14
C GLN A 48 -43.23 18.54 32.87
N LYS A 49 -43.94 17.51 33.34
CA LYS A 49 -43.59 16.10 33.08
C LYS A 49 -43.67 15.77 31.58
N LYS A 50 -44.72 16.21 30.89
CA LYS A 50 -44.92 16.04 29.44
C LYS A 50 -43.87 16.80 28.62
N MET A 51 -43.48 18.00 29.05
CA MET A 51 -42.43 18.79 28.39
C MET A 51 -41.05 18.18 28.58
N LYS A 52 -40.76 17.58 29.75
CA LYS A 52 -39.50 16.86 30.00
C LYS A 52 -39.40 15.62 29.11
N THR A 53 -40.47 14.81 29.01
CA THR A 53 -40.49 13.63 28.13
C THR A 53 -40.39 13.97 26.65
N MET A 54 -41.02 15.06 26.18
CA MET A 54 -40.88 15.49 24.77
C MET A 54 -39.45 15.90 24.41
N LYS A 55 -38.72 16.56 25.33
CA LYS A 55 -37.30 16.91 25.11
C LYS A 55 -36.41 15.66 25.11
N SER A 56 -36.68 14.67 25.97
CA SER A 56 -35.95 13.39 25.98
C SER A 56 -36.13 12.60 24.68
N ILE A 57 -37.35 12.59 24.13
CA ILE A 57 -37.68 11.92 22.87
C ILE A 57 -36.97 12.58 21.69
N GLN A 58 -36.90 13.92 21.64
CA GLN A 58 -36.17 14.64 20.60
C GLN A 58 -34.67 14.33 20.60
N THR A 59 -34.06 14.16 21.78
CA THR A 59 -32.64 13.78 21.89
C THR A 59 -32.40 12.35 21.39
N ILE A 60 -33.30 11.41 21.70
CA ILE A 60 -33.19 10.02 21.22
C ILE A 60 -33.33 9.95 19.70
N ILE A 61 -34.28 10.68 19.12
CA ILE A 61 -34.46 10.72 17.65
C ILE A 61 -33.20 11.27 16.96
N LYS A 62 -32.57 12.30 17.52
CA LYS A 62 -31.30 12.84 16.98
C LYS A 62 -30.17 11.81 17.03
N ILE A 63 -30.03 11.08 18.13
CA ILE A 63 -29.00 10.03 18.27
C ILE A 63 -29.27 8.90 17.27
N LEU A 64 -30.53 8.52 17.07
CA LEU A 64 -30.91 7.46 16.13
C LEU A 64 -30.68 7.88 14.66
N LEU A 65 -30.93 9.13 14.31
CA LEU A 65 -30.62 9.68 12.98
C LEU A 65 -29.11 9.76 12.72
N ILE A 66 -28.32 10.15 13.72
CA ILE A 66 -26.85 10.17 13.61
C ILE A 66 -26.30 8.74 13.50
N GLY A 67 -26.82 7.80 14.28
CA GLY A 67 -26.44 6.38 14.23
C GLY A 67 -26.75 5.73 12.87
N ALA A 68 -27.92 6.04 12.30
CA ALA A 68 -28.29 5.56 10.96
C ALA A 68 -27.38 6.12 9.86
N PHE A 69 -26.97 7.39 9.97
CA PHE A 69 -26.05 8.01 9.02
C PHE A 69 -24.65 7.37 9.06
N VAL A 70 -24.14 7.04 10.25
CA VAL A 70 -22.85 6.34 10.38
C VAL A 70 -22.89 4.93 9.78
N PHE A 71 -24.03 4.23 9.86
CA PHE A 71 -24.18 2.91 9.24
C PHE A 71 -24.19 2.93 7.71
N THR A 72 -24.57 4.05 7.07
CA THR A 72 -24.51 4.18 5.61
C THR A 72 -23.10 4.39 5.04
N LEU A 73 -22.11 4.67 5.89
CA LEU A 73 -20.71 4.82 5.47
C LEU A 73 -19.93 3.49 5.46
N ALA A 74 -20.52 2.40 5.96
CA ALA A 74 -20.00 1.05 5.78
C ALA A 74 -20.33 0.54 4.38
N GLY A 75 -19.87 1.26 3.35
CA GLY A 75 -19.89 0.77 1.98
C GLY A 75 -19.00 -0.45 1.89
N CYS A 76 -19.59 -1.59 1.54
CA CYS A 76 -18.84 -2.77 1.12
C CYS A 76 -18.04 -2.36 -0.13
N PHE A 77 -16.73 -2.17 0.02
CA PHE A 77 -15.85 -2.00 -1.12
C PHE A 77 -15.94 -3.31 -1.91
N PRO A 78 -16.38 -3.29 -3.19
CA PRO A 78 -16.24 -4.45 -4.04
C PRO A 78 -14.76 -4.81 -4.06
N ASP A 79 -14.47 -6.09 -3.89
CA ASP A 79 -13.11 -6.60 -3.86
C ASP A 79 -12.46 -6.24 -5.21
N ASN A 80 -11.66 -5.18 -5.20
CA ASN A 80 -10.90 -4.73 -6.34
C ASN A 80 -9.67 -5.62 -6.42
N SER A 81 -9.88 -6.88 -6.76
CA SER A 81 -8.79 -7.79 -7.09
C SER A 81 -8.28 -7.37 -8.47
N ARG A 82 -7.34 -6.41 -8.52
CA ARG A 82 -6.52 -6.14 -9.70
C ARG A 82 -5.58 -7.31 -9.92
N ILE A 83 -6.15 -8.46 -10.26
CA ILE A 83 -5.39 -9.64 -10.66
C ILE A 83 -5.14 -9.47 -12.15
N TYR A 84 -3.88 -9.56 -12.53
CA TYR A 84 -3.49 -9.63 -13.93
C TYR A 84 -4.12 -10.88 -14.54
N ASP A 85 -4.96 -10.69 -15.56
CA ASP A 85 -5.68 -11.75 -16.29
C ASP A 85 -5.17 -11.89 -17.74
N GLY A 86 -3.97 -11.38 -18.00
CA GLY A 86 -3.30 -11.52 -19.28
C GLY A 86 -2.52 -12.84 -19.39
N PRO A 87 -1.92 -13.12 -20.56
CA PRO A 87 -1.03 -14.27 -20.72
C PRO A 87 0.17 -14.12 -19.77
N MET A 88 0.69 -15.23 -19.23
CA MET A 88 1.89 -15.16 -18.40
C MET A 88 3.07 -14.65 -19.23
N GLN A 89 3.78 -13.66 -18.70
CA GLN A 89 4.94 -13.10 -19.37
C GLN A 89 6.16 -13.07 -18.47
N VAL A 90 7.33 -12.99 -19.08
CA VAL A 90 8.60 -12.74 -18.38
C VAL A 90 9.27 -11.51 -18.94
N GLU A 91 9.87 -10.73 -18.05
CA GLU A 91 10.59 -9.51 -18.42
C GLU A 91 11.88 -9.33 -17.63
N PHE A 92 12.78 -8.52 -18.19
CA PHE A 92 13.92 -7.99 -17.47
C PHE A 92 13.54 -6.75 -16.68
N ASN A 93 14.04 -6.66 -15.44
CA ASN A 93 13.91 -5.47 -14.62
C ASN A 93 15.15 -5.31 -13.72
N PRO A 94 16.10 -4.41 -14.03
CA PRO A 94 16.08 -3.44 -15.13
C PRO A 94 16.36 -4.06 -16.51
N THR A 95 16.13 -3.31 -17.60
CA THR A 95 16.49 -3.71 -18.98
C THR A 95 17.91 -3.34 -19.40
N SER A 96 18.66 -2.64 -18.54
CA SER A 96 20.05 -2.34 -18.81
C SER A 96 20.82 -2.07 -17.54
N ASP A 97 22.11 -2.39 -17.53
CA ASP A 97 23.00 -2.04 -16.43
C ASP A 97 24.47 -1.92 -16.90
N THR A 98 25.35 -1.54 -15.97
CA THR A 98 26.79 -1.47 -16.18
C THR A 98 27.53 -2.23 -15.10
N GLN A 99 28.24 -3.29 -15.48
CA GLN A 99 29.15 -4.01 -14.59
C GLN A 99 30.54 -3.39 -14.64
N ARG A 100 31.04 -2.96 -13.48
CA ARG A 100 32.43 -2.50 -13.32
C ARG A 100 33.27 -3.62 -12.71
N MET A 101 34.44 -3.93 -13.25
CA MET A 101 35.29 -5.00 -12.73
C MET A 101 35.74 -4.72 -11.29
N SER A 102 35.83 -3.44 -10.90
CA SER A 102 36.03 -3.02 -9.50
C SER A 102 34.97 -3.53 -8.51
N ASN A 103 33.77 -3.89 -9.00
CA ASN A 103 32.65 -4.37 -8.18
C ASN A 103 32.55 -5.91 -8.20
N GLY A 104 33.54 -6.60 -8.80
CA GLY A 104 33.51 -8.02 -9.08
C GLY A 104 33.30 -8.29 -10.57
N ASN A 105 33.51 -9.55 -10.96
CA ASN A 105 33.39 -9.99 -12.35
C ASN A 105 32.03 -10.62 -12.67
N THR A 106 31.12 -10.74 -11.71
CA THR A 106 29.83 -11.42 -11.91
C THR A 106 28.67 -10.43 -11.79
N TYR A 107 27.70 -10.55 -12.69
CA TYR A 107 26.47 -9.79 -12.71
C TYR A 107 25.27 -10.73 -12.78
N ASN A 108 24.21 -10.44 -12.01
CA ASN A 108 22.98 -11.21 -12.03
C ASN A 108 21.86 -10.35 -12.65
N ALA A 109 21.50 -10.67 -13.90
CA ALA A 109 20.39 -10.01 -14.57
C ALA A 109 19.07 -10.59 -14.03
N MET A 110 18.23 -9.74 -13.45
CA MET A 110 16.96 -10.16 -12.86
C MET A 110 15.87 -10.32 -13.93
N VAL A 111 15.27 -11.51 -13.95
CA VAL A 111 14.10 -11.86 -14.74
C VAL A 111 12.91 -11.96 -13.79
N GLN A 112 11.79 -11.33 -14.13
CA GLN A 112 10.57 -11.35 -13.34
C GLN A 112 9.38 -11.93 -14.11
N LEU A 113 8.48 -12.60 -13.38
CA LEU A 113 7.22 -13.13 -13.89
C LEU A 113 6.10 -12.07 -13.78
N ILE A 114 5.39 -11.86 -14.89
CA ILE A 114 4.14 -11.10 -14.96
C ILE A 114 3.00 -12.11 -15.01
N GLY A 115 2.46 -12.42 -13.85
CA GLY A 115 1.39 -13.41 -13.72
C GLY A 115 1.29 -13.98 -12.30
N PRO A 116 0.41 -14.95 -12.09
CA PRO A 116 0.36 -15.69 -10.83
C PRO A 116 1.67 -16.49 -10.62
N HIS A 117 2.08 -16.63 -9.36
CA HIS A 117 3.21 -17.50 -9.02
C HIS A 117 2.89 -18.94 -9.43
N GLN A 118 3.90 -19.66 -9.91
CA GLN A 118 3.77 -21.07 -10.26
C GLN A 118 4.02 -21.95 -9.05
N ASP A 119 3.33 -23.07 -8.97
CA ASP A 119 3.43 -24.08 -7.91
C ASP A 119 4.55 -25.11 -8.19
N SER A 120 5.28 -24.94 -9.29
CA SER A 120 6.48 -25.70 -9.65
C SER A 120 7.55 -24.79 -10.28
N ASP A 121 8.78 -25.28 -10.40
CA ASP A 121 9.87 -24.54 -11.02
C ASP A 121 9.57 -24.28 -12.52
N LEU A 122 9.73 -23.04 -12.94
CA LEU A 122 9.51 -22.58 -14.30
C LEU A 122 10.87 -22.25 -14.95
N SER A 123 11.21 -22.99 -16.01
CA SER A 123 12.39 -22.71 -16.83
C SER A 123 12.06 -21.69 -17.92
N VAL A 124 12.83 -20.61 -17.97
CA VAL A 124 12.71 -19.53 -18.97
C VAL A 124 13.98 -19.52 -19.81
N ASN A 125 13.82 -19.70 -21.11
CA ASN A 125 14.93 -19.71 -22.06
C ASN A 125 15.31 -18.29 -22.46
N PHE A 126 16.59 -18.13 -22.77
CA PHE A 126 17.16 -16.90 -23.30
C PHE A 126 18.27 -17.20 -24.30
N GLU A 127 18.57 -16.21 -25.13
CA GLU A 127 19.69 -16.25 -26.05
C GLU A 127 20.55 -15.00 -25.93
N ILE A 128 21.80 -15.13 -26.37
CA ILE A 128 22.70 -13.99 -26.54
C ILE A 128 22.48 -13.46 -27.95
N ASP A 129 22.10 -12.20 -28.06
CA ASP A 129 21.94 -11.53 -29.33
C ASP A 129 23.31 -11.14 -29.87
N THR A 130 23.89 -12.00 -30.69
CA THR A 130 25.23 -11.78 -31.27
C THR A 130 25.26 -10.67 -32.32
N GLU A 131 24.10 -10.24 -32.84
CA GLU A 131 24.04 -9.17 -33.84
C GLU A 131 24.10 -7.79 -33.18
N ASN A 132 23.48 -7.64 -32.01
CA ASN A 132 23.44 -6.38 -31.26
C ASN A 132 24.49 -6.31 -30.13
N SER A 133 25.11 -7.44 -29.76
CA SER A 133 26.22 -7.46 -28.80
C SER A 133 27.54 -7.04 -29.44
N THR A 134 28.30 -6.19 -28.75
CA THR A 134 29.72 -5.96 -29.08
C THR A 134 30.64 -6.85 -28.26
N ALA A 135 30.17 -7.35 -27.12
CA ALA A 135 30.83 -8.37 -26.34
C ALA A 135 30.68 -9.76 -26.99
N VAL A 136 31.73 -10.56 -26.88
CA VAL A 136 31.81 -11.92 -27.43
C VAL A 136 31.93 -12.93 -26.29
N GLU A 137 31.03 -13.91 -26.26
CA GLU A 137 31.03 -14.99 -25.26
C GLU A 137 32.32 -15.85 -25.38
N GLY A 138 32.90 -16.22 -24.25
CA GLY A 138 34.20 -16.90 -24.14
C GLY A 138 35.41 -15.99 -24.32
N VAL A 139 35.22 -14.73 -24.72
CA VAL A 139 36.28 -13.71 -24.78
C VAL A 139 36.05 -12.66 -23.69
N HIS A 140 34.88 -12.03 -23.67
CA HIS A 140 34.57 -10.94 -22.75
C HIS A 140 33.73 -11.41 -21.55
N PHE A 141 32.91 -12.45 -21.74
CA PHE A 141 32.05 -12.98 -20.69
C PHE A 141 31.71 -14.45 -20.91
N GLU A 142 31.19 -15.10 -19.89
CA GLU A 142 30.61 -16.45 -19.90
C GLU A 142 29.24 -16.44 -19.22
N VAL A 143 28.36 -17.35 -19.62
CA VAL A 143 27.06 -17.57 -18.97
C VAL A 143 26.88 -19.07 -18.74
N GLY A 144 26.47 -19.47 -17.53
CA GLY A 144 26.43 -20.88 -17.12
C GLY A 144 25.38 -21.75 -17.83
N GLY A 145 24.49 -21.18 -18.64
CA GLY A 145 23.43 -21.87 -19.35
C GLY A 145 22.66 -20.96 -20.30
N ARG A 146 21.56 -21.45 -20.87
CA ARG A 146 20.62 -20.70 -21.74
C ARG A 146 19.19 -20.66 -21.16
N SER A 147 19.06 -20.94 -19.87
CA SER A 147 17.79 -20.90 -19.16
C SER A 147 17.96 -20.35 -17.75
N ALA A 148 17.03 -19.51 -17.31
CA ALA A 148 16.87 -19.08 -15.94
C ALA A 148 15.72 -19.86 -15.29
N VAL A 149 15.92 -20.32 -14.05
CA VAL A 149 14.88 -21.06 -13.33
C VAL A 149 14.21 -20.12 -12.33
N LEU A 150 12.91 -19.90 -12.50
CA LEU A 150 12.05 -19.29 -11.49
C LEU A 150 11.59 -20.41 -10.55
N PRO A 151 12.00 -20.41 -9.27
CA PRO A 151 11.57 -21.44 -8.33
C PRO A 151 10.06 -21.41 -8.09
N ALA A 152 9.51 -22.55 -7.68
CA ALA A 152 8.12 -22.63 -7.22
C ALA A 152 7.82 -21.56 -6.16
N ASN A 153 6.66 -20.92 -6.27
CA ASN A 153 6.17 -19.83 -5.44
C ASN A 153 7.01 -18.54 -5.48
N SER A 154 7.92 -18.38 -6.47
CA SER A 154 8.68 -17.16 -6.74
C SER A 154 8.18 -16.46 -8.01
N SER A 155 8.47 -15.16 -8.08
CA SER A 155 8.31 -14.35 -9.30
C SER A 155 9.64 -13.89 -9.90
N PHE A 156 10.77 -14.38 -9.38
CA PHE A 156 12.10 -13.90 -9.76
C PHE A 156 13.03 -15.06 -10.07
N ALA A 157 13.85 -14.86 -11.10
CA ALA A 157 15.02 -15.66 -11.44
C ALA A 157 16.18 -14.75 -11.83
N GLU A 158 17.39 -15.30 -11.86
CA GLU A 158 18.59 -14.57 -12.23
C GLU A 158 19.33 -15.30 -13.34
N ILE A 159 19.82 -14.52 -14.31
CA ILE A 159 20.81 -14.97 -15.29
C ILE A 159 22.18 -14.47 -14.81
N THR A 160 23.06 -15.40 -14.47
CA THR A 160 24.42 -15.09 -14.02
C THR A 160 25.36 -14.95 -15.21
N ILE A 161 25.93 -13.76 -15.36
CA ILE A 161 26.90 -13.38 -16.39
C ILE A 161 28.25 -13.14 -15.69
N THR A 162 29.29 -13.85 -16.10
CA THR A 162 30.64 -13.70 -15.55
C THR A 162 31.54 -13.07 -16.60
N ALA A 163 31.98 -11.83 -16.36
CA ALA A 163 32.95 -11.13 -17.18
C ALA A 163 34.35 -11.76 -17.04
N ILE A 164 35.08 -11.76 -18.15
CA ILE A 164 36.48 -12.17 -18.23
C ILE A 164 37.32 -10.90 -18.19
N GLU A 165 37.74 -10.50 -16.99
CA GLU A 165 38.37 -9.21 -16.69
C GLU A 165 39.57 -8.88 -17.61
N GLU A 166 40.35 -9.89 -17.98
CA GLU A 166 41.55 -9.73 -18.83
C GLU A 166 41.26 -9.12 -20.22
N ASN A 167 40.01 -9.24 -20.69
CA ASN A 167 39.58 -8.77 -22.01
C ASN A 167 38.61 -7.58 -21.93
N ILE A 168 38.43 -6.97 -20.76
CA ILE A 168 37.58 -5.78 -20.60
C ILE A 168 38.45 -4.53 -20.61
N ASP A 169 38.32 -3.72 -21.66
CA ASP A 169 39.11 -2.52 -21.87
C ASP A 169 38.23 -1.25 -21.95
N ASP A 170 38.84 -0.13 -22.34
CA ASP A 170 38.16 1.16 -22.46
C ASP A 170 37.10 1.22 -23.57
N GLU A 171 37.00 0.20 -24.44
CA GLU A 171 35.96 0.10 -25.47
C GLU A 171 34.59 -0.27 -24.89
N ARG A 172 34.56 -0.79 -23.65
CA ARG A 172 33.36 -1.12 -22.88
C ARG A 172 32.38 -2.04 -23.63
N PRO A 173 32.77 -3.30 -23.84
CA PRO A 173 31.96 -4.25 -24.61
C PRO A 173 30.58 -4.45 -23.97
N VAL A 174 29.55 -4.60 -24.81
CA VAL A 174 28.14 -4.68 -24.42
C VAL A 174 27.60 -6.07 -24.74
N VAL A 175 27.02 -6.71 -23.73
CA VAL A 175 26.28 -7.98 -23.86
C VAL A 175 24.80 -7.67 -24.00
N VAL A 176 24.15 -8.23 -25.03
CA VAL A 176 22.70 -8.14 -25.22
C VAL A 176 22.08 -9.54 -25.11
N ILE A 177 21.06 -9.67 -24.26
CA ILE A 177 20.36 -10.91 -23.97
C ILE A 177 18.89 -10.75 -24.28
N THR A 178 18.30 -11.74 -24.94
CA THR A 178 16.87 -11.77 -25.30
C THR A 178 16.17 -12.96 -24.65
N LEU A 179 15.05 -12.72 -23.97
CA LEU A 179 14.17 -13.74 -23.43
C LEU A 179 13.32 -14.37 -24.53
N LEU A 180 13.15 -15.69 -24.48
CA LEU A 180 12.36 -16.46 -25.45
C LEU A 180 11.03 -16.98 -24.86
N GLY A 181 10.88 -16.96 -23.53
CA GLY A 181 9.76 -17.61 -22.84
C GLY A 181 10.10 -19.03 -22.41
N ASN A 182 9.10 -19.91 -22.25
CA ASN A 182 9.32 -21.31 -21.88
C ASN A 182 9.08 -22.28 -23.06
N ASP A 183 9.51 -23.53 -22.90
CA ASP A 183 9.40 -24.55 -23.97
C ASP A 183 7.96 -24.91 -24.35
N THR A 184 7.00 -24.76 -23.42
CA THR A 184 5.59 -25.10 -23.67
C THR A 184 4.83 -23.98 -24.37
N GLY A 185 5.35 -22.75 -24.35
CA GLY A 185 4.69 -21.55 -24.89
C GLY A 185 3.62 -20.95 -23.97
N ASP A 186 3.44 -21.49 -22.77
CA ASP A 186 2.49 -20.95 -21.78
C ASP A 186 2.98 -19.64 -21.16
N VAL A 187 4.30 -19.42 -21.16
CA VAL A 187 4.95 -18.21 -20.68
C VAL A 187 5.73 -17.60 -21.84
N ILE A 188 5.35 -16.38 -22.21
CA ILE A 188 5.95 -15.64 -23.33
C ILE A 188 6.87 -14.53 -22.84
N ALA A 189 7.82 -14.08 -23.66
CA ALA A 189 8.60 -12.90 -23.33
C ALA A 189 7.77 -11.62 -23.54
N ALA A 190 7.86 -10.67 -22.61
CA ALA A 190 7.16 -9.40 -22.71
C ALA A 190 7.75 -8.52 -23.82
N GLU A 191 6.95 -8.11 -24.81
CA GLU A 191 7.41 -7.47 -26.05
C GLU A 191 8.34 -6.26 -25.83
N ASN A 192 8.07 -5.43 -24.83
CA ASN A 192 8.83 -4.21 -24.58
C ASN A 192 10.01 -4.38 -23.59
N TYR A 193 10.11 -5.53 -22.93
CA TYR A 193 11.03 -5.77 -21.82
C TYR A 193 11.71 -7.14 -21.89
N ASN A 194 11.71 -7.76 -23.07
CA ASN A 194 12.35 -9.05 -23.32
C ASN A 194 13.86 -8.95 -23.55
N THR A 195 14.42 -7.74 -23.66
CA THR A 195 15.83 -7.52 -23.99
C THR A 195 16.56 -6.85 -22.83
N PHE A 196 17.75 -7.34 -22.50
CA PHE A 196 18.64 -6.78 -21.49
C PHE A 196 20.00 -6.44 -22.09
N SER A 197 20.52 -5.26 -21.74
CA SER A 197 21.85 -4.79 -22.18
C SER A 197 22.78 -4.56 -20.99
N LEU A 198 23.88 -5.32 -20.91
CA LEU A 198 24.92 -5.13 -19.91
C LEU A 198 26.16 -4.51 -20.53
N THR A 199 26.55 -3.32 -20.07
CA THR A 199 27.85 -2.73 -20.42
C THR A 199 28.92 -3.25 -19.46
N LEU A 200 29.98 -3.87 -19.98
CA LEU A 200 31.14 -4.26 -19.19
C LEU A 200 32.15 -3.12 -19.20
N ARG A 201 32.69 -2.81 -18.02
CA ARG A 201 33.64 -1.70 -17.85
C ARG A 201 34.78 -2.13 -16.93
N PRO A 202 36.03 -1.71 -17.20
CA PRO A 202 37.14 -1.88 -16.26
C PRO A 202 36.84 -1.20 -14.91
#